data_AF-A0A3Z6QTP8-F1
#
_entry.id   AF-A0A3Z6QTP8-F1
#
_cell.length_a   1.000
_cell.length_b   1.000
_cell.length_c   1.000
_cell.angle_alpha   90.00
_cell.angle_beta   90.00
_cell.angle_gamma   90.00
#
_symmetry.space_group_name_H-M   'P 1'
#
loop_
_entity.id
_entity.type
_entity.pdbx_description
1 polymer ?
#
loop_
_entity_poly.entity_id
_entity_poly.type
_entity_poly.pdbx_seq_one_letter_code
_entity_poly.pdbx_strand_id
1 'polypeptide(L)'
;MYRVYIRTFDQQVLKMFRTTSPVQARARFEELVNTTEYDGQKMGVALTRDNNQIAFHRFDKAQDHKDNWRGRLDELKISAGRGRPVTIGFVRKNISIAPELWEKAQQIGNGNASAGISAALAAWKVKTD
;
A
#
# COMPACT_ATOMS: atom_id res chain seq x y z
N MET A 1 -2.26 -1.74 -2.29
CA MET A 1 -1.10 -2.63 -2.58
C MET A 1 -0.31 -2.06 -3.75
N TYR A 2 1.02 -2.05 -3.65
CA TYR A 2 1.93 -1.67 -4.73
C TYR A 2 2.25 -2.86 -5.63
N ARG A 3 2.43 -2.59 -6.92
CA ARG A 3 2.95 -3.55 -7.90
C ARG A 3 4.08 -2.89 -8.69
N VAL A 4 5.21 -3.58 -8.78
CA VAL A 4 6.35 -3.18 -9.61
C VAL A 4 6.62 -4.29 -10.61
N TYR A 5 6.66 -3.96 -11.90
CA TYR A 5 6.83 -4.97 -12.93
C TYR A 5 7.44 -4.41 -14.21
N ILE A 6 8.11 -5.28 -14.96
CA ILE A 6 8.55 -4.99 -16.33
C ILE A 6 7.42 -5.39 -17.27
N ARG A 7 7.12 -4.52 -18.25
CA ARG A 7 6.25 -4.83 -19.38
C ARG A 7 6.98 -4.66 -20.71
N THR A 8 6.65 -5.53 -21.65
CA THR A 8 7.11 -5.45 -23.04
C THR A 8 6.27 -4.43 -23.82
N PHE A 9 6.68 -4.12 -25.05
CA PHE A 9 5.90 -3.29 -25.97
C PHE A 9 4.49 -3.84 -26.21
N ASP A 10 4.36 -5.17 -26.27
CA ASP A 10 3.09 -5.88 -26.46
C ASP A 10 2.27 -6.02 -25.17
N GLN A 11 2.59 -5.20 -24.15
CA GLN A 11 1.92 -5.17 -22.84
C GLN A 11 2.04 -6.47 -22.03
N GLN A 12 2.94 -7.39 -22.40
CA GLN A 12 3.17 -8.60 -21.61
C GLN A 12 3.99 -8.28 -20.36
N VAL A 13 3.55 -8.79 -19.22
CA VAL A 13 4.24 -8.60 -17.93
C VAL A 13 5.19 -9.78 -17.70
N LEU A 14 6.49 -9.52 -17.60
CA LEU A 14 7.50 -10.57 -17.42
C LEU A 14 7.52 -11.11 -15.99
N LYS A 15 7.68 -10.20 -15.01
CA LYS A 15 7.73 -10.55 -13.58
C LYS A 15 7.13 -9.41 -12.77
N MET A 16 6.30 -9.78 -11.80
CA MET A 16 5.57 -8.83 -10.95
C MET A 16 5.98 -9.00 -9.49
N PHE A 17 6.48 -7.92 -8.91
CA PHE A 17 6.70 -7.79 -7.47
C PHE A 17 5.50 -7.08 -6.84
N ARG A 18 5.01 -7.61 -5.72
CA ARG A 18 3.86 -7.05 -4.97
C ARG A 18 4.27 -6.79 -3.54
N THR A 19 3.90 -5.63 -3.00
CA THR A 19 4.17 -5.28 -1.60
C THR A 19 3.15 -4.28 -1.08
N THR A 20 2.96 -4.22 0.23
CA THR A 20 2.23 -3.13 0.90
C THR A 20 3.15 -2.02 1.38
N SER A 21 4.47 -2.26 1.42
CA SER A 21 5.47 -1.29 1.88
C SER A 21 5.85 -0.31 0.77
N PRO A 22 5.64 1.01 0.95
CA PRO A 22 6.08 2.01 -0.02
C PRO A 22 7.61 2.03 -0.18
N VAL A 23 8.36 1.75 0.89
CA VAL A 23 9.84 1.70 0.87
C VAL A 23 10.33 0.54 0.01
N GLN A 24 9.76 -0.66 0.18
CA GLN A 24 10.12 -1.80 -0.66
C GLN A 24 9.70 -1.61 -2.11
N ALA A 25 8.55 -0.98 -2.35
CA ALA A 25 8.10 -0.65 -3.71
C ALA A 25 9.06 0.32 -4.40
N ARG A 26 9.53 1.35 -3.68
CA ARG A 26 10.54 2.30 -4.16
C ARG A 26 11.83 1.58 -4.52
N ALA A 27 12.38 0.83 -3.56
CA ALA A 27 13.66 0.13 -3.74
C ALA A 27 13.62 -0.82 -4.94
N ARG A 28 12.52 -1.58 -5.10
CA ARG A 28 12.37 -2.48 -6.24
C ARG A 28 12.24 -1.74 -7.58
N PHE A 29 11.55 -0.59 -7.59
CA PHE A 29 11.44 0.22 -8.81
C PHE A 29 12.79 0.82 -9.19
N GLU A 30 13.52 1.37 -8.23
CA GLU A 30 14.87 1.91 -8.40
C GLU A 30 15.86 0.86 -8.94
N GLU A 31 15.87 -0.35 -8.36
CA GLU A 31 16.67 -1.47 -8.84
C GLU A 31 16.40 -1.76 -10.33
N LEU A 32 15.12 -1.81 -10.71
CA LEU A 32 14.73 -2.10 -12.10
C LEU A 32 14.97 -0.92 -13.05
N VAL A 33 14.87 0.33 -12.60
CA VAL A 33 15.17 1.50 -13.45
C VAL A 33 16.66 1.59 -13.74
N ASN A 34 17.51 1.24 -12.77
CA ASN A 34 18.95 1.32 -12.90
C ASN A 34 19.59 0.07 -13.55
N THR A 35 18.83 -0.99 -13.81
CA THR A 35 19.34 -2.12 -14.61
C THR A 35 19.64 -1.68 -16.04
N THR A 36 20.75 -2.13 -16.61
CA THR A 36 21.16 -1.85 -17.99
C THR A 36 20.77 -2.96 -18.96
N GLU A 37 20.19 -4.06 -18.46
CA GLU A 37 19.84 -5.26 -19.24
C GLU A 37 18.91 -4.96 -20.43
N TYR A 38 18.05 -3.95 -20.30
CA TYR A 38 16.99 -3.63 -21.26
C TYR A 38 17.24 -2.33 -22.03
N ASP A 39 18.43 -1.73 -21.94
CA ASP A 39 18.74 -0.44 -22.55
C ASP A 39 18.55 -0.46 -24.07
N GLY A 40 17.87 0.58 -24.59
CA GLY A 40 17.52 0.68 -26.01
C GLY A 40 16.36 -0.21 -26.46
N GLN A 41 15.85 -1.11 -25.60
CA GLN A 41 14.71 -1.97 -25.93
C GLN A 41 13.39 -1.25 -25.65
N LYS A 42 12.36 -1.54 -26.46
CA LYS A 42 10.99 -1.02 -26.29
C LYS A 42 10.27 -1.71 -25.11
N MET A 43 10.83 -1.58 -23.93
CA MET A 43 10.34 -2.15 -22.68
C MET A 43 10.26 -1.06 -21.62
N GLY A 44 9.53 -1.35 -20.55
CA GLY A 44 9.45 -0.40 -19.45
C GLY A 44 9.09 -1.00 -18.11
N VAL A 45 9.41 -0.27 -17.06
CA VAL A 45 9.12 -0.61 -15.67
C VAL A 45 7.93 0.21 -15.22
N ALA A 46 6.88 -0.44 -14.73
CA ALA A 46 5.73 0.22 -14.13
C ALA A 46 5.75 0.09 -12.61
N LEU A 47 5.52 1.20 -11.92
CA LEU A 47 5.16 1.23 -10.50
C LEU A 47 3.70 1.67 -10.41
N THR A 48 2.86 0.81 -9.84
CA THR A 48 1.42 1.07 -9.67
C THR A 48 1.01 0.84 -8.23
N ARG A 49 -0.08 1.47 -7.83
CA ARG A 49 -0.76 1.24 -6.56
C ARG A 49 -2.25 1.25 -6.77
N ASP A 50 -2.94 0.21 -6.29
CA ASP A 50 -4.41 0.12 -6.33
C ASP A 50 -4.97 0.42 -7.75
N ASN A 51 -4.29 -0.15 -8.77
CA ASN A 51 -4.54 0.04 -10.21
C ASN A 51 -4.24 1.45 -10.78
N ASN A 52 -3.77 2.39 -9.97
CA ASN A 52 -3.27 3.68 -10.44
C ASN A 52 -1.76 3.62 -10.74
N GLN A 53 -1.35 4.09 -11.90
CA GLN A 53 0.08 4.20 -12.26
C GLN A 53 0.70 5.38 -11.52
N ILE A 54 1.72 5.11 -10.70
CA ILE A 54 2.50 6.14 -10.00
C ILE A 54 3.63 6.62 -10.90
N ALA A 55 4.33 5.69 -11.54
CA ALA A 55 5.43 5.98 -12.43
C ALA A 55 5.57 4.92 -13.52
N PHE A 56 6.15 5.33 -14.64
CA PHE A 56 6.49 4.44 -15.74
C PHE A 56 7.83 4.85 -16.34
N HIS A 57 8.76 3.90 -16.37
CA HIS A 57 10.07 4.05 -16.97
C HIS A 57 10.15 3.34 -18.33
N ARG A 58 10.81 3.95 -19.30
CA ARG A 58 11.14 3.36 -20.60
C ARG A 58 12.65 3.31 -20.81
N PHE A 59 13.14 2.15 -21.22
CA PHE A 59 14.57 1.93 -21.46
C PHE A 59 15.06 2.42 -22.84
N ASP A 60 14.15 2.63 -23.79
CA ASP A 60 14.46 3.16 -25.13
C ASP A 60 14.46 4.69 -25.21
N LYS A 61 14.21 5.37 -24.09
CA LYS A 61 14.10 6.84 -24.05
C LYS A 61 15.38 7.48 -23.53
N ALA A 62 15.75 8.60 -24.14
CA ALA A 62 16.86 9.44 -23.67
C ALA A 62 16.63 9.94 -22.24
N GLN A 63 17.70 10.29 -21.52
CA GLN A 63 17.66 10.64 -20.10
C GLN A 63 16.82 11.90 -19.79
N ASP A 64 16.70 12.81 -20.75
CA ASP A 64 15.89 14.02 -20.68
C ASP A 64 14.38 13.76 -20.86
N HIS A 65 14.01 12.57 -21.34
CA HIS A 65 12.62 12.22 -21.55
C HIS A 65 11.86 12.02 -20.24
N LYS A 66 10.59 12.44 -20.19
CA LYS A 66 9.73 12.31 -18.99
C LYS A 66 9.59 10.89 -18.45
N ASP A 67 9.66 9.89 -19.32
CA ASP A 67 9.57 8.46 -18.99
C ASP A 67 10.96 7.83 -18.73
N ASN A 68 12.05 8.60 -18.75
CA ASN A 68 13.33 8.14 -18.23
C ASN A 68 13.48 8.61 -16.79
N TRP A 69 13.47 7.65 -15.86
CA TRP A 69 13.51 7.93 -14.41
C TRP A 69 14.92 7.87 -13.82
N ARG A 70 15.94 7.51 -14.63
CA ARG A 70 17.32 7.46 -14.15
C ARG A 70 17.77 8.85 -13.74
N GLY A 71 18.35 8.95 -12.54
CA GLY A 71 18.78 10.22 -11.96
C GLY A 71 17.65 11.12 -11.44
N ARG A 72 16.39 10.68 -11.48
CA ARG A 72 15.19 11.46 -11.07
C ARG A 72 14.28 10.72 -10.09
N LEU A 73 14.81 9.69 -9.44
CA LEU A 73 14.04 8.83 -8.52
C LEU A 73 13.66 9.56 -7.22
N ASP A 74 14.37 10.61 -6.85
CA ASP A 74 14.03 11.54 -5.77
C ASP A 74 12.70 12.29 -6.03
N GLU A 75 12.37 12.58 -7.29
CA GLU A 75 11.09 13.20 -7.69
C GLU A 75 9.87 12.25 -7.50
N LEU A 76 10.12 10.95 -7.30
CA LEU A 76 9.10 9.91 -7.25
C LEU A 76 8.21 10.05 -6.00
N LYS A 77 6.99 10.56 -6.19
CA LYS A 77 5.99 10.73 -5.12
C LYS A 77 5.22 9.43 -4.85
N ILE A 78 5.84 8.50 -4.12
CA ILE A 78 5.13 7.33 -3.58
C ILE A 78 4.39 7.76 -2.31
N SER A 79 3.13 8.18 -2.47
CA SER A 79 2.30 8.44 -1.30
C SER A 79 2.09 7.13 -0.55
N ALA A 80 2.40 7.09 0.74
CA ALA A 80 1.84 6.13 1.68
C ALA A 80 0.35 6.47 1.90
N GLY A 81 -0.42 6.59 0.81
CA GLY A 81 -1.83 6.92 0.77
C GLY A 81 -2.55 6.38 1.99
N ARG A 82 -3.17 7.32 2.72
CA ARG A 82 -3.94 7.20 3.97
C ARG A 82 -4.21 5.75 4.39
N GLY A 83 -3.17 5.09 4.90
CA GLY A 83 -3.38 3.92 5.73
C GLY A 83 -4.07 4.42 6.99
N ARG A 84 -5.25 3.89 7.30
CA ARG A 84 -5.86 4.09 8.63
C ARG A 84 -4.78 3.75 9.67
N PRO A 85 -4.52 4.63 10.65
CA PRO A 85 -3.34 4.55 11.51
C PRO A 85 -3.10 3.13 12.02
N VAL A 86 -1.88 2.63 11.81
CA VAL A 86 -1.40 1.38 12.41
C VAL A 86 -1.51 1.55 13.90
N THR A 87 -2.46 0.86 14.51
CA THR A 87 -2.77 1.01 15.93
C THR A 87 -1.78 0.14 16.71
N ILE A 88 -0.62 0.72 17.04
CA ILE A 88 0.35 0.11 17.96
C ILE A 88 -0.34 0.01 19.33
N GLY A 89 -0.37 -1.19 19.92
CA GLY A 89 -1.01 -1.46 21.22
C GLY A 89 -2.41 -2.09 21.17
N PHE A 90 -2.97 -2.38 19.99
CA PHE A 90 -4.26 -3.05 19.85
C PHE A 90 -4.12 -4.40 19.15
N VAL A 91 -4.80 -5.42 19.67
CA VAL A 91 -4.88 -6.75 19.04
C VAL A 91 -6.15 -6.82 18.20
N ARG A 92 -6.01 -7.03 16.89
CA ARG A 92 -7.17 -7.25 16.00
C ARG A 92 -7.70 -8.67 16.21
N LYS A 93 -8.98 -8.79 16.56
CA LYS A 93 -9.71 -10.05 16.64
C LYS A 93 -10.96 -9.97 15.76
N ASN A 94 -11.25 -11.05 15.05
CA ASN A 94 -12.55 -11.22 14.41
C ASN A 94 -13.47 -11.91 15.42
N ILE A 95 -14.63 -11.32 15.65
CA ILE A 95 -15.66 -11.85 16.54
C ILE A 95 -16.98 -11.89 15.79
N SER A 96 -17.84 -12.85 16.14
CA SER A 96 -19.26 -12.81 15.77
C SER A 96 -20.01 -12.18 16.94
N ILE A 97 -20.84 -11.19 16.65
CA ILE A 97 -21.61 -10.44 17.64
C ILE A 97 -23.01 -10.20 17.09
N ALA A 98 -24.02 -10.26 17.96
CA ALA A 98 -25.39 -10.00 17.58
C ALA A 98 -25.55 -8.55 17.06
N PRO A 99 -26.37 -8.29 16.03
CA PRO A 99 -26.54 -6.96 15.45
C PRO A 99 -26.93 -5.90 16.49
N GLU A 100 -27.79 -6.25 17.44
CA GLU A 100 -28.29 -5.35 18.47
C GLU A 100 -27.18 -4.93 19.45
N LEU A 101 -26.24 -5.84 19.74
CA LEU A 101 -25.07 -5.53 20.57
C LEU A 101 -24.05 -4.67 19.82
N TRP A 102 -23.95 -4.83 18.49
CA TRP A 102 -23.11 -3.98 17.65
C TRP A 102 -23.62 -2.54 17.62
N GLU A 103 -24.93 -2.35 17.43
CA GLU A 103 -25.57 -1.02 17.50
C GLU A 103 -25.38 -0.37 18.87
N LYS A 104 -25.58 -1.15 19.95
CA LYS A 104 -25.35 -0.67 21.31
C LYS A 104 -23.89 -0.25 21.54
N ALA A 105 -22.93 -0.99 21.01
CA ALA A 105 -21.52 -0.61 21.05
C ALA A 105 -21.26 0.69 20.26
N GLN A 106 -21.90 0.89 19.10
CA GLN A 106 -21.80 2.17 18.37
C GLN A 106 -22.38 3.33 19.17
N GLN A 107 -23.51 3.14 19.85
CA GLN A 107 -24.12 4.17 20.71
C GLN A 107 -23.17 4.57 21.85
N ILE A 108 -22.61 3.58 22.57
CA ILE A 108 -21.65 3.83 23.66
C ILE A 108 -20.40 4.56 23.13
N GLY A 109 -19.93 4.19 21.94
CA GLY A 109 -18.73 4.74 21.32
C GLY A 109 -18.95 5.95 20.40
N ASN A 110 -20.09 6.65 20.49
CA ASN A 110 -20.43 7.80 19.64
C ASN A 110 -20.22 7.54 18.13
N GLY A 111 -20.76 6.42 17.64
CA GLY A 111 -20.63 5.94 16.25
C GLY A 111 -19.48 4.97 16.01
N ASN A 112 -18.55 4.79 16.97
CA ASN A 112 -17.43 3.85 16.85
C ASN A 112 -17.62 2.62 17.77
N ALA A 113 -18.04 1.50 17.18
CA ALA A 113 -18.29 0.25 17.90
C ALA A 113 -17.09 -0.23 18.74
N SER A 114 -15.85 -0.11 18.22
CA SER A 114 -14.66 -0.55 18.95
C SER A 114 -14.41 0.29 20.20
N ALA A 115 -14.65 1.60 20.12
CA ALA A 115 -14.54 2.49 21.28
C ALA A 115 -15.59 2.14 22.35
N GLY A 116 -16.82 1.84 21.92
CA GLY A 116 -17.89 1.44 22.84
C GLY A 116 -17.62 0.10 23.53
N ILE A 117 -17.07 -0.89 22.81
CA ILE A 117 -16.64 -2.16 23.41
C ILE A 117 -15.54 -1.92 24.46
N SER A 118 -14.51 -1.11 24.15
CA SER A 118 -13.46 -0.79 25.10
C SER A 118 -13.99 -0.06 26.35
N ALA A 119 -14.88 0.91 26.18
CA ALA A 119 -15.49 1.64 27.29
C ALA A 119 -16.34 0.72 28.18
N ALA A 120 -17.15 -0.16 27.58
CA ALA A 120 -17.96 -1.13 28.30
C ALA A 120 -17.10 -2.10 29.11
N LEU A 121 -16.00 -2.61 28.53
CA LEU A 121 -15.07 -3.50 29.23
C LEU A 121 -14.29 -2.79 30.34
N ALA A 122 -13.91 -1.52 30.14
CA ALA A 122 -13.23 -0.73 31.18
C ALA A 122 -14.16 -0.44 32.38
N ALA A 123 -15.46 -0.28 32.12
CA ALA A 123 -16.48 -0.08 33.17
C ALA A 123 -16.90 -1.39 33.86
N TRP A 124 -16.60 -2.55 33.26
CA TRP A 124 -16.94 -3.85 33.81
C TRP A 124 -16.03 -4.19 35.00
N LYS A 125 -16.56 -4.05 36.22
CA LYS A 125 -15.89 -4.55 37.44
C LYS A 125 -16.17 -6.04 37.57
N VAL A 126 -15.13 -6.86 37.51
CA VAL A 126 -15.23 -8.28 37.85
C VAL A 126 -15.62 -8.39 39.33
N LYS A 127 -16.75 -9.03 39.62
CA LYS A 127 -16.99 -9.54 40.97
C LYS A 127 -16.06 -10.74 41.16
N THR A 128 -15.02 -10.56 41.96
CA THR A 128 -14.31 -11.69 42.56
C THR A 128 -15.19 -12.21 43.68
N ASP A 129 -15.81 -13.36 43.44
CA ASP A 129 -16.36 -14.22 44.49
C ASP A 129 -15.22 -14.90 45.27
#